data_AF-A0A7K0WQ64-F1
#
_entry.id   AF-A0A7K0WQ64-F1
#
_cell.length_a   1.000
_cell.length_b   1.000
_cell.length_c   1.000
_cell.angle_alpha   90.00
_cell.angle_beta   90.00
_cell.angle_gamma   90.00
#
_symmetry.space_group_name_H-M   'P 1'
#
loop_
_entity.id
_entity.type
_entity.pdbx_description
1 polymer ?
#
loop_
_entity_poly.entity_id
_entity_poly.type
_entity_poly.pdbx_seq_one_letter_code
_entity_poly.pdbx_strand_id
1 'polypeptide(L)' 'MLEALAEKLIVPDVVLGTSIGAINGAAVAADPSVEGVGRLRSLWTGMEASGVFGGSAVERLR' A
#
# COMPACT_ATOMS: atom_id res chain seq x y z
N MET A 1 0.71 -9.26 -3.01
CA MET A 1 -0.56 -9.69 -2.37
C MET A 1 -1.74 -8.99 -3.03
N LEU A 2 -1.89 -7.67 -2.90
CA LEU A 2 -3.04 -6.94 -3.46
C LEU A 2 -3.20 -7.09 -4.97
N GLU A 3 -2.10 -7.10 -5.73
CA GLU A 3 -2.14 -7.32 -7.19
C GLU A 3 -2.81 -8.65 -7.53
N ALA A 4 -2.46 -9.72 -6.81
CA ALA A 4 -3.06 -11.04 -7.02
C ALA A 4 -4.56 -11.09 -6.71
N LEU A 5 -5.04 -10.30 -5.74
CA LEU A 5 -6.47 -10.19 -5.46
C LEU A 5 -7.19 -9.45 -6.60
N ALA A 6 -6.62 -8.33 -7.04
CA ALA A 6 -7.17 -7.52 -8.13
C ALA A 6 -7.22 -8.29 -9.47
N GLU A 7 -6.14 -9.01 -9.83
CA GLU A 7 -6.07 -9.86 -11.03
C GLU A 7 -7.09 -11.00 -11.01
N LYS A 8 -7.50 -11.45 -9.82
CA LYS A 8 -8.53 -12.47 -9.63
C LYS A 8 -9.93 -11.89 -9.44
N LEU A 9 -10.08 -10.57 -9.58
CA LEU A 9 -11.35 -9.86 -9.40
C LEU A 9 -11.97 -10.09 -8.02
N ILE A 10 -11.13 -10.26 -6.99
CA ILE A 10 -11.58 -10.41 -5.60
C ILE A 10 -11.73 -9.00 -5.02
N VAL A 11 -12.99 -8.62 -4.76
CA VAL A 11 -13.33 -7.33 -4.15
C VAL A 11 -13.78 -7.56 -2.70
N PRO A 12 -13.03 -7.07 -1.70
CA PRO A 12 -13.42 -7.22 -0.30
C PRO A 12 -14.60 -6.32 0.07
N ASP A 13 -15.58 -6.84 0.80
CA ASP A 13 -16.67 -6.02 1.38
C ASP A 13 -16.18 -5.14 2.54
N VAL A 14 -15.14 -5.58 3.25
CA VAL A 14 -14.54 -4.87 4.39
C VAL A 14 -13.02 -4.93 4.30
N VAL A 15 -12.37 -3.79 4.51
CA VAL A 15 -10.91 -3.68 4.59
C VAL A 15 -10.51 -3.16 5.96
N LEU A 16 -9.67 -3.92 6.66
CA LEU A 16 -9.10 -3.54 7.95
C LEU A 16 -7.60 -3.28 7.79
N GLY A 17 -7.10 -2.21 8.41
CA GLY A 17 -5.69 -1.86 8.32
C GLY A 17 -5.17 -1.20 9.58
N THR A 18 -3.91 -1.51 9.91
CA THR A 18 -3.18 -0.98 11.07
C THR A 18 -1.82 -0.46 10.60
N SER A 19 -1.38 0.70 11.12
CA SER A 19 -0.11 1.34 10.72
C SER A 19 -0.05 1.55 9.19
N ILE A 20 1.03 1.17 8.50
CA ILE A 20 1.11 1.21 7.02
C ILE A 20 -0.04 0.42 6.36
N GLY A 21 -0.50 -0.64 7.01
CA GLY A 21 -1.67 -1.40 6.56
C GLY A 21 -2.94 -0.57 6.50
N ALA A 22 -3.09 0.48 7.31
CA ALA A 22 -4.25 1.40 7.24
C ALA A 22 -4.20 2.25 5.97
N ILE A 23 -3.01 2.71 5.56
CA ILE A 23 -2.84 3.48 4.33
C ILE A 23 -3.11 2.60 3.11
N ASN A 24 -2.52 1.40 3.08
CA ASN A 24 -2.76 0.43 2.02
C ASN A 24 -4.22 0.01 1.95
N GLY A 25 -4.82 -0.23 3.11
CA GLY A 25 -6.22 -0.60 3.23
C GLY A 25 -7.16 0.50 2.72
N ALA A 26 -6.91 1.76 3.09
CA ALA A 26 -7.70 2.89 2.60
C ALA A 26 -7.59 3.05 1.07
N ALA A 27 -6.39 2.89 0.50
CA ALA A 27 -6.19 2.97 -0.95
C ALA A 27 -6.96 1.86 -1.69
N VAL A 28 -6.89 0.61 -1.21
CA VAL A 28 -7.60 -0.53 -1.82
C VAL A 28 -9.12 -0.42 -1.64
N ALA A 29 -9.58 0.07 -0.50
CA ALA A 29 -11.01 0.31 -0.27
C ALA A 29 -11.58 1.38 -1.23
N ALA A 30 -10.77 2.36 -1.61
CA ALA A 30 -11.16 3.39 -2.57
C ALA A 30 -11.14 2.88 -4.02
N ASP A 31 -10.15 2.09 -4.39
CA ASP A 31 -10.05 1.47 -5.72
C ASP A 31 -9.35 0.11 -5.65
N PRO A 32 -10.12 -1.00 -5.64
CA PRO A 32 -9.57 -2.36 -5.58
C PRO A 32 -9.16 -2.91 -6.96
N SER A 33 -9.25 -2.10 -8.03
CA SER A 33 -8.89 -2.53 -9.39
C SER A 33 -7.39 -2.79 -9.55
N VAL A 34 -7.03 -3.48 -10.64
CA VAL A 34 -5.63 -3.72 -11.01
C VAL A 34 -4.91 -2.37 -11.19
N GLU A 35 -5.56 -1.38 -11.79
CA GLU A 35 -5.02 -0.04 -11.99
C GLU A 35 -4.85 0.70 -10.65
N GLY A 36 -5.83 0.60 -9.75
CA GLY A 36 -5.76 1.20 -8.41
C GLY A 36 -4.60 0.65 -7.59
N VAL A 37 -4.47 -0.67 -7.54
CA VAL A 37 -3.36 -1.35 -6.86
C VAL A 37 -2.01 -1.04 -7.53
N GLY A 38 -1.97 -0.95 -8.86
CA GLY A 38 -0.78 -0.54 -9.60
C GLY A 38 -0.29 0.86 -9.22
N ARG A 39 -1.20 1.82 -9.08
CA ARG A 39 -0.86 3.17 -8.60
C ARG A 39 -0.32 3.15 -7.17
N LEU A 40 -0.94 2.38 -6.28
CA LEU A 40 -0.45 2.21 -4.91
C LEU A 40 0.98 1.67 -4.88
N ARG A 41 1.29 0.65 -5.70
CA ARG A 41 2.65 0.12 -5.83
C ARG A 41 3.64 1.20 -6.28
N SER A 42 3.33 1.94 -7.35
CA SER A 42 4.21 2.99 -7.87
C SER A 42 4.52 4.06 -6.82
N LEU A 43 3.54 4.42 -5.98
CA LEU A 43 3.74 5.36 -4.88
C LEU A 43 4.76 4.84 -3.86
N TRP A 44 4.62 3.59 -3.39
CA TRP A 44 5.56 3.03 -2.42
C TRP A 44 6.96 2.88 -2.98
N THR A 45 7.11 2.37 -4.20
CA THR A 45 8.43 2.21 -4.83
C THR A 45 9.09 3.56 -5.12
N GLY A 46 8.29 4.60 -5.43
CA GLY A 46 8.80 5.96 -5.59
C GLY A 46 9.24 6.61 -4.27
N MET A 47 8.53 6.34 -3.18
CA MET A 47 8.89 6.82 -1.84
C MET A 47 10.14 6.12 -1.28
N GLU A 48 10.32 4.84 -1.57
CA GLU A 48 11.56 4.11 -1.28
C GLU A 48 12.74 4.75 -2.03
N ALA A 49 12.59 4.97 -3.33
CA ALA A 49 13.63 5.58 -4.17
C ALA A 49 14.01 7.02 -3.75
N SER A 50 13.06 7.77 -3.16
CA SER A 50 13.30 9.12 -2.66
C SER A 50 13.81 9.16 -1.21
N GLY A 51 14.03 8.01 -0.58
CA GLY A 51 14.60 7.93 0.78
C GLY A 51 13.66 8.39 1.89
N VAL A 52 12.37 8.60 1.60
CA VAL A 52 11.38 9.10 2.57
C VAL A 52 11.17 8.13 3.74
N PHE A 53 11.43 6.83 3.53
CA PHE A 53 11.43 5.83 4.60
C PHE A 53 12.80 5.58 5.24
N GLY A 54 13.88 6.07 4.62
CA GLY A 54 15.27 5.91 5.09
C GLY A 54 15.52 6.55 6.46
N GLY A 55 14.69 7.53 6.85
CA GLY A 55 14.73 8.20 8.16
C GLY A 55 13.69 7.75 9.19
N SER A 56 13.04 6.58 9.00
CA SER A 56 11.92 6.17 9.85
C SER A 56 12.33 5.21 10.97
N ALA A 57 11.93 5.56 12.21
CA ALA A 57 11.98 4.84 13.50
C ALA A 57 13.30 4.17 13.93
N VAL A 58 13.92 3.34 13.10
CA VAL A 58 15.19 2.64 13.35
C VAL A 58 16.36 3.62 13.46
N GLU A 59 16.36 4.68 12.65
CA GLU A 59 17.39 5.72 12.72
C GLU A 59 17.23 6.65 13.94
N ARG A 60 15.99 6.77 14.48
CA ARG A 60 15.71 7.50 15.73
C ARG A 60 15.99 6.69 17.00
N LEU A 61 16.33 5.42 16.86
CA LEU A 61 16.72 4.49 17.93
C LEU A 61 18.23 4.21 17.97
N ARG A 62 19.01 4.81 17.06
CA ARG A 62 20.47 4.79 17.07
C ARG A 62 21.04 6.04 17.72
#